data_AF-A0A9Q0W6N2-F1
#
_entry.id   AF-A0A9Q0W6N2-F1
#
_cell.length_a   1.000
_cell.length_b   1.000
_cell.length_c   1.000
_cell.angle_alpha   90.00
_cell.angle_beta   90.00
_cell.angle_gamma   90.00
#
_symmetry.space_group_name_H-M   'P 1'
#
loop_
_entity.id
_entity.type
_entity.pdbx_description
1 polymer ?
#
loop_
_entity_poly.entity_id
_entity_poly.type
_entity_poly.pdbx_seq_one_letter_code
_entity_poly.pdbx_strand_id
1 'polypeptide(L)'
;MSSSSKPHYEADPAKVRYEKENNRWTFKPRDFNIIWGNDKRYWNLPEPHRDDTLPAELVQVCWFEVTGRTGVVCITPGKYKIKFEVSKKQDAFGWNSPVYMIAKSGKKGRYSWKKIDVSTEVSTTDKKELPQDFEIEVRADTDDNTIYFGLYEVWSGKWKGGLKIHGATVEGPPPQP
;
A
#
# COMPACT_ATOMS: atom_id res chain seq x y z
N MET A 1 -23.99 13.36 21.32
CA MET A 1 -22.95 14.13 20.61
C MET A 1 -22.28 13.19 19.62
N SER A 2 -22.50 13.39 18.32
CA SER A 2 -21.85 12.57 17.29
C SER A 2 -20.39 13.01 17.20
N SER A 3 -19.48 12.20 17.74
CA SER A 3 -18.06 12.34 17.42
C SER A 3 -17.91 11.98 15.96
N SER A 4 -17.92 12.97 15.06
CA SER A 4 -17.60 12.76 13.64
C SER A 4 -16.15 12.30 13.54
N SER A 5 -15.92 11.00 13.59
CA SER A 5 -14.63 10.42 13.25
C SER A 5 -14.31 10.77 11.80
N LYS A 6 -13.06 11.15 11.53
CA LYS A 6 -12.59 11.37 10.17
C LYS A 6 -12.84 10.10 9.34
N PRO A 7 -13.47 10.19 8.15
CA PRO A 7 -13.82 9.00 7.37
C PRO A 7 -12.58 8.29 6.79
N HIS A 8 -11.48 9.03 6.60
CA HIS A 8 -10.20 8.47 6.15
C HIS A 8 -9.42 7.90 7.33
N TYR A 9 -8.74 6.78 7.09
CA TYR A 9 -7.80 6.22 8.04
C TYR A 9 -6.39 6.76 7.75
N GLU A 10 -5.74 7.29 8.78
CA GLU A 10 -4.36 7.80 8.74
C GLU A 10 -3.48 6.84 9.55
N ALA A 11 -2.43 6.31 8.92
CA ALA A 11 -1.49 5.40 9.58
C ALA A 11 -0.42 6.16 10.37
N ASP A 12 0.07 5.53 11.44
CA ASP A 12 1.22 6.02 12.19
C ASP A 12 2.52 5.49 11.56
N PRO A 13 3.33 6.34 10.90
CA PRO A 13 4.57 5.91 10.24
C PRO A 13 5.62 5.38 11.21
N ALA A 14 5.53 5.69 12.52
CA ALA A 14 6.46 5.19 13.52
C ALA A 14 6.23 3.70 13.84
N LYS A 15 5.08 3.14 13.45
CA LYS A 15 4.73 1.73 13.68
C LYS A 15 5.17 0.80 12.54
N VAL A 16 5.63 1.34 11.42
CA VAL A 16 6.14 0.54 10.29
C VAL A 16 7.37 -0.24 10.74
N ARG A 17 7.35 -1.56 10.55
CA ARG A 17 8.47 -2.43 10.91
C ARG A 17 9.62 -2.25 9.93
N TYR A 18 10.80 -1.92 10.43
CA TYR A 18 12.05 -1.89 9.66
C TYR A 18 13.02 -2.96 10.15
N GLU A 19 13.50 -3.81 9.24
CA GLU A 19 14.47 -4.86 9.47
C GLU A 19 15.81 -4.41 8.86
N LYS A 20 16.69 -3.87 9.71
CA LYS A 20 17.96 -3.27 9.30
C LYS A 20 18.86 -4.24 8.53
N GLU A 21 18.94 -5.51 8.97
CA GLU A 21 19.79 -6.54 8.37
C GLU A 21 19.47 -6.79 6.89
N ASN A 22 18.18 -6.72 6.54
CA ASN A 22 17.69 -6.97 5.17
C ASN A 22 17.39 -5.68 4.41
N ASN A 23 17.63 -4.51 5.02
CA ASN A 23 17.18 -3.21 4.52
C ASN A 23 15.73 -3.22 4.02
N ARG A 24 14.82 -3.77 4.85
CA ARG A 24 13.45 -4.11 4.47
C ARG A 24 12.43 -3.47 5.42
N TRP A 25 11.47 -2.76 4.85
CA TRP A 25 10.28 -2.30 5.54
C TRP A 25 9.13 -3.25 5.24
N THR A 26 8.41 -3.65 6.28
CA THR A 26 7.22 -4.48 6.18
C THR A 26 6.02 -3.70 6.69
N PHE A 27 4.99 -3.61 5.87
CA PHE A 27 3.76 -2.88 6.14
C PHE A 27 2.62 -3.87 6.37
N LYS A 28 1.94 -3.74 7.51
CA LYS A 28 0.65 -4.36 7.81
C LYS A 28 -0.49 -3.51 7.27
N PRO A 29 -1.73 -4.02 7.22
CA PRO A 29 -2.86 -3.27 6.65
C PRO A 29 -3.14 -1.93 7.34
N ARG A 30 -2.82 -1.81 8.64
CA ARG A 30 -2.95 -0.57 9.41
C ARG A 30 -1.77 0.40 9.28
N ASP A 31 -0.75 0.05 8.52
CA ASP A 31 0.41 0.91 8.23
C ASP A 31 0.19 1.76 6.97
N PHE A 32 -0.98 1.65 6.32
CA PHE A 32 -1.36 2.46 5.16
C PHE A 32 -2.36 3.55 5.53
N ASN A 33 -2.25 4.71 4.88
CA ASN A 33 -3.36 5.65 4.80
C ASN A 33 -4.38 5.12 3.80
N ILE A 34 -5.65 5.11 4.19
CA ILE A 34 -6.73 4.54 3.38
C ILE A 34 -7.86 5.55 3.31
N ILE A 35 -8.14 6.02 2.08
CA ILE A 35 -9.27 6.91 1.83
C ILE A 35 -10.56 6.12 2.11
N TRP A 36 -11.42 6.67 2.98
CA TRP A 36 -12.62 6.03 3.53
C TRP A 36 -12.35 4.85 4.49
N GLY A 37 -11.10 4.64 4.92
CA GLY A 37 -10.71 3.47 5.71
C GLY A 37 -11.37 3.33 7.09
N ASN A 38 -11.85 4.43 7.69
CA ASN A 38 -12.58 4.38 8.98
C ASN A 38 -14.09 4.13 8.81
N ASP A 39 -14.58 4.13 7.58
CA ASP A 39 -16.00 3.96 7.28
C ASP A 39 -16.30 2.51 6.88
N LYS A 40 -16.99 1.80 7.78
CA LYS A 40 -17.34 0.38 7.61
C LYS A 40 -18.26 0.09 6.42
N ARG A 41 -18.84 1.13 5.80
CA ARG A 41 -19.59 0.98 4.53
C ARG A 41 -18.66 0.70 3.35
N TYR A 42 -17.38 1.09 3.46
CA TYR A 42 -16.41 1.06 2.38
C TYR A 42 -15.23 0.14 2.67
N TRP A 43 -14.80 0.03 3.92
CA TRP A 43 -13.64 -0.78 4.33
C TRP A 43 -13.87 -1.53 5.64
N ASN A 44 -13.37 -2.76 5.70
CA ASN A 44 -13.21 -3.53 6.94
C ASN A 44 -11.72 -3.62 7.26
N LEU A 45 -11.25 -2.82 8.22
CA LEU A 45 -9.87 -2.88 8.71
C LEU A 45 -9.77 -3.87 9.88
N PRO A 46 -8.66 -4.62 10.00
CA PRO A 46 -8.43 -5.53 11.13
C PRO A 46 -8.46 -4.78 12.46
N GLU A 47 -8.94 -5.35 13.56
CA GLU A 47 -8.86 -4.68 14.86
C GLU A 47 -7.40 -4.60 15.36
N PRO A 48 -6.96 -3.46 15.93
CA PRO A 48 -5.58 -3.35 16.44
C PRO A 48 -5.28 -4.42 17.48
N HIS A 49 -4.08 -5.01 17.44
CA HIS A 49 -3.55 -5.97 18.43
C HIS A 49 -4.27 -7.33 18.52
N ARG A 50 -5.46 -7.49 17.93
CA ARG A 50 -6.18 -8.77 17.84
C ARG A 50 -5.96 -9.45 16.49
N ASP A 51 -5.97 -8.66 15.42
CA ASP A 51 -6.15 -9.17 14.06
C ASP A 51 -5.01 -8.73 13.12
N ASP A 52 -3.79 -8.61 13.65
CA ASP A 52 -2.61 -8.15 12.90
C ASP A 52 -2.24 -9.03 11.67
N THR A 53 -2.91 -10.17 11.49
CA THR A 53 -2.77 -11.10 10.36
C THR A 53 -3.92 -11.02 9.36
N LEU A 54 -5.03 -10.36 9.70
CA LEU A 54 -6.18 -10.19 8.82
C LEU A 54 -5.94 -9.04 7.83
N PRO A 55 -6.42 -9.14 6.58
CA PRO A 55 -6.26 -8.07 5.60
C PRO A 55 -7.18 -6.88 5.86
N ALA A 56 -6.84 -5.73 5.28
CA ALA A 56 -7.82 -4.69 4.99
C ALA A 56 -8.69 -5.15 3.81
N GLU A 57 -9.98 -5.37 4.06
CA GLU A 57 -10.95 -5.78 3.04
C GLU A 57 -11.71 -4.57 2.52
N LEU A 58 -11.62 -4.35 1.20
CA LEU A 58 -12.42 -3.36 0.51
C LEU A 58 -13.85 -3.90 0.35
N VAL A 59 -14.82 -3.24 0.96
CA VAL A 59 -16.24 -3.52 0.76
C VAL A 59 -16.65 -2.99 -0.61
N GLN A 60 -16.57 -1.67 -0.80
CA GLN A 60 -16.83 -1.01 -2.08
C GLN A 60 -16.32 0.44 -2.09
N VAL A 61 -15.78 0.94 -3.20
CA VAL A 61 -15.51 2.38 -3.42
C VAL A 61 -15.54 2.74 -4.91
N CYS A 62 -15.85 3.99 -5.25
CA CYS A 62 -15.58 4.55 -6.58
C CYS A 62 -14.20 5.25 -6.66
N TRP A 63 -13.65 5.67 -5.52
CA TRP A 63 -12.30 6.25 -5.37
C TRP A 63 -11.43 5.31 -4.54
N PHE A 64 -10.51 4.58 -5.19
CA PHE A 64 -9.63 3.64 -4.52
C PHE A 64 -8.23 4.23 -4.37
N GLU A 65 -7.80 4.45 -3.14
CA GLU A 65 -6.48 5.00 -2.82
C GLU A 65 -5.98 4.46 -1.47
N VAL A 66 -4.85 3.75 -1.53
CA VAL A 66 -4.14 3.19 -0.37
C VAL A 66 -2.68 3.58 -0.50
N THR A 67 -2.15 4.32 0.49
CA THR A 67 -0.80 4.86 0.41
C THR A 67 0.02 4.51 1.64
N GLY A 68 1.30 4.26 1.44
CA GLY A 68 2.28 4.00 2.48
C GLY A 68 3.48 4.92 2.33
N ARG A 69 4.23 5.06 3.42
CA ARG A 69 5.55 5.67 3.38
C ARG A 69 6.49 4.93 4.30
N THR A 70 7.74 4.79 3.89
CA THR A 70 8.79 4.31 4.78
C THR A 70 8.90 5.28 5.95
N GLY A 71 8.93 4.76 7.17
CA GLY A 71 8.75 5.54 8.40
C GLY A 71 9.88 6.52 8.71
N VAL A 72 10.26 6.62 9.99
CA VAL A 72 11.21 7.63 10.48
C VAL A 72 12.69 7.35 10.16
N VAL A 73 13.00 6.18 9.58
CA VAL A 73 14.38 5.79 9.27
C VAL A 73 14.78 6.37 7.91
N CYS A 74 15.89 7.11 7.87
CA CYS A 74 16.44 7.66 6.64
C CYS A 74 16.79 6.54 5.65
N ILE A 75 16.24 6.64 4.45
CA ILE A 75 16.58 5.75 3.36
C ILE A 75 17.94 6.13 2.78
N THR A 76 18.73 5.10 2.46
CA THR A 76 20.03 5.26 1.79
C THR A 76 19.87 5.20 0.27
N PRO A 77 20.75 5.85 -0.52
CA PRO A 77 20.72 5.77 -1.97
C PRO A 77 20.79 4.33 -2.49
N GLY A 78 20.02 4.02 -3.53
CA GLY A 78 19.98 2.68 -4.10
C GLY A 78 18.68 2.37 -4.84
N LYS A 79 18.56 1.13 -5.33
CA LYS A 79 17.34 0.63 -5.94
C LYS A 79 16.47 -0.07 -4.91
N TYR A 80 15.20 0.32 -4.83
CA TYR A 80 14.24 -0.24 -3.91
C TYR A 80 13.13 -0.94 -4.66
N LYS A 81 12.90 -2.21 -4.36
CA LYS A 81 11.79 -3.00 -4.86
C LYS A 81 10.58 -2.82 -3.94
N ILE A 82 9.41 -2.63 -4.53
CA ILE A 82 8.17 -2.43 -3.77
C ILE A 82 7.11 -3.42 -4.25
N LYS A 83 6.53 -4.16 -3.31
CA LYS A 83 5.48 -5.14 -3.59
C LYS A 83 4.32 -5.00 -2.60
N PHE A 84 3.11 -5.21 -3.07
CA PHE A 84 1.92 -5.42 -2.24
C PHE A 84 1.56 -6.90 -2.21
N GLU A 85 1.20 -7.41 -1.05
CA GLU A 85 0.58 -8.72 -0.89
C GLU A 85 -0.95 -8.55 -0.90
N VAL A 86 -1.62 -9.08 -1.92
CA VAL A 86 -3.07 -8.95 -2.10
C VAL A 86 -3.74 -10.27 -2.44
N SER A 87 -5.03 -10.37 -2.16
CA SER A 87 -5.94 -11.36 -2.73
C SER A 87 -7.29 -10.72 -3.01
N LYS A 88 -8.23 -11.43 -3.63
CA LYS A 88 -9.61 -10.94 -3.82
C LYS A 88 -10.63 -11.97 -3.40
N LYS A 89 -11.85 -11.54 -3.09
CA LYS A 89 -12.97 -12.45 -2.84
C LYS A 89 -13.49 -13.04 -4.14
N GLN A 90 -14.23 -14.15 -4.05
CA GLN A 90 -14.90 -14.75 -5.20
C GLN A 90 -15.95 -13.81 -5.82
N ASP A 91 -16.59 -12.99 -4.99
CA ASP A 91 -17.58 -11.98 -5.39
C ASP A 91 -16.95 -10.58 -5.64
N ALA A 92 -15.63 -10.49 -5.79
CA ALA A 92 -14.97 -9.23 -6.13
C ALA A 92 -15.42 -8.70 -7.49
N PHE A 93 -15.64 -7.39 -7.59
CA PHE A 93 -16.24 -6.76 -8.76
C PHE A 93 -15.58 -5.41 -9.09
N GLY A 94 -15.81 -4.91 -10.30
CA GLY A 94 -15.41 -3.55 -10.72
C GLY A 94 -13.94 -3.37 -11.11
N TRP A 95 -13.15 -4.45 -11.15
CA TRP A 95 -11.70 -4.43 -11.44
C TRP A 95 -11.34 -4.49 -12.93
N ASN A 96 -12.22 -4.02 -13.82
CA ASN A 96 -11.98 -3.98 -15.27
C ASN A 96 -11.06 -2.81 -15.69
N SER A 97 -10.77 -1.90 -14.75
CA SER A 97 -9.83 -0.81 -14.92
C SER A 97 -8.55 -1.12 -14.15
N PRO A 98 -7.36 -0.80 -14.71
CA PRO A 98 -6.10 -1.12 -14.07
C PRO A 98 -5.93 -0.32 -12.78
N VAL A 99 -5.34 -0.97 -11.78
CA VAL A 99 -4.81 -0.29 -10.59
C VAL A 99 -3.39 0.17 -10.90
N TYR A 100 -3.05 1.37 -10.45
CA TYR A 100 -1.72 1.94 -10.63
C TYR A 100 -0.95 1.82 -9.33
N MET A 101 0.16 1.09 -9.38
CA MET A 101 1.21 1.19 -8.37
C MET A 101 2.02 2.43 -8.69
N ILE A 102 2.09 3.38 -7.75
CA ILE A 102 2.85 4.63 -7.92
C ILE A 102 3.79 4.75 -6.74
N ALA A 103 5.04 5.15 -6.99
CA ALA A 103 5.99 5.48 -5.94
C ALA A 103 6.91 6.64 -6.33
N LYS A 104 7.46 7.32 -5.32
CA LYS A 104 8.48 8.36 -5.45
C LYS A 104 9.39 8.36 -4.22
N SER A 105 10.62 8.82 -4.42
CA SER A 105 11.54 9.12 -3.31
C SER A 105 11.54 10.62 -3.02
N GLY A 106 11.23 11.03 -1.80
CA GLY A 106 11.05 12.43 -1.45
C GLY A 106 9.64 12.95 -1.74
N LYS A 107 9.21 14.02 -1.07
CA LYS A 107 7.93 14.69 -1.39
C LYS A 107 7.97 15.33 -2.77
N LYS A 108 9.13 15.83 -3.18
CA LYS A 108 9.38 16.45 -4.49
C LYS A 108 9.94 15.49 -5.54
N GLY A 109 10.02 14.19 -5.19
CA GLY A 109 10.51 13.15 -6.08
C GLY A 109 9.71 12.99 -7.37
N ARG A 110 10.37 12.47 -8.39
CA ARG A 110 9.71 12.02 -9.62
C ARG A 110 8.91 10.75 -9.34
N TYR A 111 7.72 10.67 -9.92
CA TYR A 111 6.87 9.49 -9.83
C TYR A 111 7.36 8.40 -10.80
N SER A 112 7.53 7.20 -10.27
CA SER A 112 7.54 5.95 -11.03
C SER A 112 6.17 5.29 -10.88
N TRP A 113 5.68 4.64 -11.92
CA TRP A 113 4.39 3.96 -11.86
C TRP A 113 4.36 2.70 -12.71
N LYS A 114 3.46 1.78 -12.35
CA LYS A 114 3.15 0.57 -13.09
C LYS A 114 1.67 0.23 -13.01
N LYS A 115 1.11 -0.25 -14.12
CA LYS A 115 -0.26 -0.77 -14.17
C LYS A 115 -0.29 -2.22 -13.67
N ILE A 116 -1.36 -2.54 -12.97
CA ILE A 116 -1.68 -3.85 -12.42
C ILE A 116 -3.11 -4.17 -12.84
N ASP A 117 -3.29 -5.30 -13.51
CA ASP A 117 -4.61 -5.82 -13.83
C ASP A 117 -5.09 -6.74 -12.69
N VAL A 118 -5.86 -6.19 -11.76
CA VAL A 118 -6.41 -6.94 -10.62
C VAL A 118 -7.35 -8.08 -11.07
N SER A 119 -7.97 -7.95 -12.25
CA SER A 119 -8.90 -8.97 -12.75
C SER A 119 -8.19 -10.28 -13.10
N THR A 120 -6.98 -10.20 -13.66
CA THR A 120 -6.20 -11.36 -14.12
C THR A 120 -5.03 -11.70 -13.18
N GLU A 121 -4.40 -10.70 -12.56
CA GLU A 121 -3.19 -10.89 -11.79
C GLU A 121 -3.45 -11.32 -10.34
N VAL A 122 -4.61 -11.00 -9.75
CA VAL A 122 -4.93 -11.29 -8.35
C VAL A 122 -5.77 -12.56 -8.22
N SER A 123 -5.33 -13.50 -7.37
CA SER A 123 -6.03 -14.76 -7.10
C SER A 123 -7.18 -14.60 -6.10
N THR A 124 -8.19 -15.46 -6.22
CA THR A 124 -9.29 -15.60 -5.25
C THR A 124 -8.96 -16.56 -4.10
N THR A 125 -7.94 -17.41 -4.26
CA THR A 125 -7.58 -18.46 -3.29
C THR A 125 -6.36 -18.08 -2.47
N ASP A 126 -5.33 -17.57 -3.14
CA ASP A 126 -4.01 -17.38 -2.56
C ASP A 126 -3.61 -15.90 -2.53
N LYS A 127 -2.77 -15.56 -1.56
CA LYS A 127 -2.12 -14.27 -1.51
C LYS A 127 -1.08 -14.19 -2.62
N LYS A 128 -0.98 -13.02 -3.25
CA LYS A 128 0.00 -12.79 -4.31
C LYS A 128 0.72 -11.47 -4.10
N GLU A 129 2.03 -11.53 -4.24
CA GLU A 129 2.88 -10.34 -4.29
C GLU A 129 2.85 -9.72 -5.69
N LEU A 130 2.62 -8.42 -5.76
CA LEU A 130 2.60 -7.69 -7.01
C LEU A 130 2.86 -6.19 -6.82
N PRO A 131 3.41 -5.54 -7.84
CA PRO A 131 4.02 -6.15 -9.03
C PRO A 131 5.37 -6.81 -8.69
N GLN A 132 5.84 -7.76 -9.50
CA GLN A 132 7.07 -8.54 -9.19
C GLN A 132 8.39 -7.79 -9.48
N ASP A 133 8.32 -6.78 -10.34
CA ASP A 133 9.42 -6.13 -11.05
C ASP A 133 9.34 -4.60 -10.96
N PHE A 134 8.63 -4.05 -9.97
CA PHE A 134 8.59 -2.60 -9.76
C PHE A 134 9.67 -2.15 -8.79
N GLU A 135 10.52 -1.26 -9.29
CA GLU A 135 11.64 -0.70 -8.56
C GLU A 135 11.72 0.81 -8.76
N ILE A 136 12.22 1.52 -7.77
CA ILE A 136 12.54 2.94 -7.85
C ILE A 136 13.99 3.20 -7.45
N GLU A 137 14.57 4.25 -8.03
CA GLU A 137 15.90 4.73 -7.67
C GLU A 137 15.78 5.83 -6.60
N VAL A 138 16.45 5.64 -5.47
CA VAL A 138 16.63 6.64 -4.42
C VAL A 138 18.00 7.26 -4.60
N ARG A 139 18.04 8.59 -4.63
CA ARG A 139 19.26 9.39 -4.74
C ARG A 139 19.58 10.07 -3.41
N ALA A 140 20.84 10.45 -3.21
CA ALA A 140 21.33 11.03 -1.95
C ALA A 140 20.76 12.41 -1.61
N ASP A 141 20.13 13.07 -2.58
CA ASP A 141 19.65 14.45 -2.53
C ASP A 141 18.14 14.58 -2.34
N THR A 142 17.46 13.51 -1.90
CA THR A 142 16.01 13.55 -1.68
C THR A 142 15.68 14.42 -0.47
N ASP A 143 14.56 15.15 -0.55
CA ASP A 143 14.23 16.22 0.40
C ASP A 143 13.87 15.73 1.81
N ASP A 144 13.37 14.50 1.94
CA ASP A 144 13.02 13.92 3.25
C ASP A 144 13.40 12.43 3.41
N ASN A 145 14.25 11.90 2.51
CA ASN A 145 14.77 10.52 2.56
C ASN A 145 13.69 9.45 2.80
N THR A 146 12.48 9.68 2.26
CA THR A 146 11.31 8.82 2.44
C THR A 146 10.80 8.34 1.09
N ILE A 147 10.50 7.04 0.98
CA ILE A 147 9.76 6.49 -0.16
C ILE A 147 8.27 6.61 0.15
N TYR A 148 7.56 7.28 -0.74
CA TYR A 148 6.10 7.34 -0.77
C TYR A 148 5.61 6.40 -1.85
N PHE A 149 4.63 5.57 -1.55
CA PHE A 149 4.09 4.62 -2.52
C PHE A 149 2.61 4.34 -2.28
N GLY A 150 1.94 3.73 -3.24
CA GLY A 150 0.54 3.35 -3.06
C GLY A 150 -0.10 2.72 -4.29
N LEU A 151 -1.32 2.23 -4.08
CA LEU A 151 -2.20 1.71 -5.11
C LEU A 151 -3.35 2.67 -5.37
N TYR A 152 -3.62 2.94 -6.64
CA TYR A 152 -4.59 3.95 -7.06
C TYR A 152 -5.50 3.41 -8.17
N GLU A 153 -6.81 3.59 -7.99
CA GLU A 153 -7.81 3.54 -9.06
C GLU A 153 -8.86 4.60 -8.74
N VAL A 154 -8.51 5.84 -9.10
CA VAL A 154 -9.30 7.05 -8.79
C VAL A 154 -9.90 7.71 -10.03
N TRP A 155 -9.54 7.21 -11.22
CA TRP A 155 -9.84 7.87 -12.49
C TRP A 155 -11.09 7.35 -13.16
N SER A 156 -11.39 6.05 -13.04
CA SER A 156 -12.53 5.47 -13.75
C SER A 156 -13.88 5.91 -13.20
N GLY A 157 -13.93 6.32 -11.92
CA GLY A 157 -15.16 6.59 -11.17
C GLY A 157 -16.05 5.35 -10.97
N LYS A 158 -15.60 4.16 -11.38
CA LYS A 158 -16.38 2.92 -11.27
C LYS A 158 -16.30 2.35 -9.87
N TRP A 159 -17.45 1.87 -9.39
CA TRP A 159 -17.53 1.11 -8.15
C TRP A 159 -16.80 -0.22 -8.28
N LYS A 160 -15.98 -0.53 -7.27
CA LYS A 160 -15.22 -1.77 -7.16
C LYS A 160 -15.18 -2.24 -5.71
N GLY A 161 -15.05 -3.54 -5.50
CA GLY A 161 -15.09 -4.16 -4.18
C GLY A 161 -14.43 -5.53 -4.14
N GLY A 162 -14.24 -6.05 -2.93
CA GLY A 162 -13.75 -7.41 -2.66
C GLY A 162 -12.23 -7.61 -2.74
N LEU A 163 -11.43 -6.56 -2.92
CA LEU A 163 -9.97 -6.66 -2.82
C LEU A 163 -9.54 -6.73 -1.35
N LYS A 164 -8.54 -7.57 -1.06
CA LYS A 164 -7.94 -7.74 0.27
C LYS A 164 -6.47 -7.35 0.21
N ILE A 165 -6.07 -6.41 1.05
CA ILE A 165 -4.68 -5.96 1.18
C ILE A 165 -4.12 -6.57 2.47
N HIS A 166 -3.16 -7.47 2.32
CA HIS A 166 -2.52 -8.15 3.46
C HIS A 166 -1.29 -7.40 3.96
N GLY A 167 -0.63 -6.65 3.07
CA GLY A 167 0.53 -5.86 3.43
C GLY A 167 1.32 -5.38 2.22
N ALA A 168 2.50 -4.85 2.48
CA ALA A 168 3.48 -4.50 1.46
C ALA A 168 4.90 -4.63 2.00
N THR A 169 5.85 -4.69 1.09
CA THR A 169 7.28 -4.63 1.39
C THR A 169 7.95 -3.54 0.55
N VAL A 170 8.90 -2.86 1.16
CA VAL A 170 9.88 -2.01 0.48
C VAL A 170 11.24 -2.58 0.85
N GLU A 171 12.03 -2.99 -0.12
CA GLU A 171 13.32 -3.66 0.11
C GLU A 171 14.39 -2.99 -0.72
N GLY A 172 15.44 -2.50 -0.05
CA GLY A 172 16.58 -1.85 -0.66
C GLY A 172 17.76 -2.81 -0.88
N PRO A 173 18.90 -2.28 -1.35
CA PRO A 173 20.12 -3.07 -1.39
C PRO A 173 20.52 -3.48 0.04
N PRO A 174 21.13 -4.66 0.23
CA PRO A 174 21.61 -5.08 1.54
C PRO A 174 22.58 -4.02 2.10
N PRO A 175 22.60 -3.81 3.43
CA PRO A 175 23.54 -2.89 4.06
C PRO A 175 24.97 -3.27 3.68
N GLN A 176 25.79 -2.27 3.32
CA GLN A 176 27.22 -2.53 3.13
C GLN A 176 27.85 -2.88 4.51
N PRO A 177 28.70 -3.92 4.58
CA PRO A 177 29.36 -4.34 5.81
C PRO A 177 30.33 -3.29 6.38
#